data_AF-A0A971R5S6-F1
#
_entry.id   AF-A0A971R5S6-F1
#
_cell.length_a   1.000
_cell.length_b   1.000
_cell.length_c   1.000
_cell.angle_alpha   90.00
_cell.angle_beta   90.00
_cell.angle_gamma   90.00
#
_symmetry.space_group_name_H-M   'P 1'
#
loop_
_entity.id
_entity.type
_entity.pdbx_description
1 polymer ?
#
loop_
_entity_poly.entity_id
_entity_poly.type
_entity_poly.pdbx_seq_one_letter_code
_entity_poly.pdbx_strand_id
1 'polypeptide(L)'
;MTSDDSNRPHTAESLPPDATAREVAEAHYGALFADNRALWVQTLDARSRQMADRRGAMPEHWWTSGRRYATQFGVTYHFERQDIVEDDYCKLFFVRRHPDGSQRGRPLPIHLVLEDDGWRVRTPSY
;
A
#
# COMPACT_ATOMS: atom_id res chain seq x y z
N MET A 1 -21.58 25.22 7.13
CA MET A 1 -21.09 24.41 5.99
C MET A 1 -19.72 23.87 6.39
N THR A 2 -19.71 22.72 7.05
CA THR A 2 -18.49 22.00 7.41
C THR A 2 -17.93 21.37 6.15
N SER A 3 -16.79 21.87 5.69
CA SER A 3 -16.06 21.25 4.59
C SER A 3 -15.54 19.90 5.09
N ASP A 4 -15.99 18.86 4.42
CA ASP A 4 -15.57 17.48 4.59
C ASP A 4 -14.10 17.35 4.16
N ASP A 5 -13.20 17.23 5.14
CA ASP A 5 -11.73 17.12 4.96
C ASP A 5 -11.31 15.65 4.76
N SER A 6 -12.17 14.83 4.14
CA SER A 6 -11.98 13.38 3.97
C SER A 6 -11.07 13.00 2.79
N ASN A 7 -10.25 13.90 2.26
CA ASN A 7 -9.43 13.60 1.08
C ASN A 7 -7.99 14.13 1.10
N ARG A 8 -7.40 14.29 2.30
CA ARG A 8 -5.94 14.45 2.40
C ARG A 8 -5.29 13.09 2.62
N PRO A 9 -4.31 12.68 1.79
CA PRO A 9 -3.50 11.53 2.15
C PRO A 9 -2.77 11.87 3.45
N HIS A 10 -3.08 11.15 4.52
CA HIS A 10 -2.34 11.24 5.77
C HIS A 10 -0.87 10.90 5.47
N THR A 11 -0.01 11.92 5.50
CA THR A 11 1.45 11.78 5.58
C THR A 11 1.82 11.28 6.97
N ALA A 12 1.34 10.11 7.35
CA ALA A 12 1.78 9.45 8.56
C ALA A 12 3.26 9.08 8.37
N GLU A 13 4.13 9.45 9.31
CA GLU A 13 5.56 9.11 9.26
C GLU A 13 5.82 7.64 9.64
N SER A 14 4.84 6.99 10.27
CA SER A 14 4.90 5.60 10.74
C SER A 14 3.51 4.96 10.77
N LEU A 15 3.48 3.63 10.88
CA LEU A 15 2.25 2.86 11.05
C LEU A 15 1.75 2.96 12.50
N PRO A 16 0.42 3.12 12.74
CA PRO A 16 -0.17 2.92 14.05
C PRO A 16 0.13 1.52 14.61
N PRO A 17 0.32 1.36 15.93
CA PRO A 17 0.65 0.07 16.54
C PRO A 17 -0.48 -0.98 16.41
N ASP A 18 -1.72 -0.53 16.24
CA ASP A 18 -2.94 -1.31 16.10
C ASP A 18 -3.55 -1.22 14.69
N ALA A 19 -2.75 -0.82 13.70
CA ALA A 19 -3.20 -0.66 12.33
C ALA A 19 -3.83 -1.95 11.78
N THR A 20 -5.03 -1.82 11.24
CA THR A 20 -5.73 -2.89 10.53
C THR A 20 -5.02 -3.25 9.23
N ALA A 21 -5.30 -4.43 8.68
CA ALA A 21 -4.78 -4.83 7.36
C ALA A 21 -5.09 -3.80 6.27
N ARG A 22 -6.26 -3.14 6.34
CA ARG A 22 -6.65 -2.09 5.39
C ARG A 22 -5.78 -0.85 5.54
N GLU A 23 -5.59 -0.34 6.75
CA GLU A 23 -4.78 0.85 7.01
C GLU A 23 -3.31 0.62 6.61
N VAL A 24 -2.77 -0.57 6.84
CA VAL A 24 -1.43 -0.94 6.38
C VAL A 24 -1.35 -0.94 4.85
N ALA A 25 -2.36 -1.47 4.15
CA ALA A 25 -2.41 -1.45 2.69
C ALA A 25 -2.56 -0.03 2.12
N GLU A 26 -3.39 0.81 2.73
CA GLU A 26 -3.55 2.22 2.36
C GLU A 26 -2.26 3.01 2.59
N ALA A 27 -1.58 2.80 3.72
CA ALA A 27 -0.27 3.39 4.00
C ALA A 27 0.79 2.92 3.00
N HIS A 28 0.80 1.63 2.63
CA HIS A 28 1.71 1.08 1.64
C HIS A 28 1.58 1.78 0.28
N TYR A 29 0.37 1.94 -0.24
CA TYR A 29 0.16 2.64 -1.50
C TYR A 29 0.37 4.16 -1.37
N GLY A 30 -0.07 4.77 -0.27
CA GLY A 30 0.12 6.20 0.01
C GLY A 30 1.60 6.58 0.04
N ALA A 31 2.45 5.72 0.61
CA ALA A 31 3.89 5.91 0.66
C ALA A 31 4.53 6.02 -0.73
N LEU A 32 3.99 5.33 -1.74
CA LEU A 32 4.45 5.47 -3.13
C LEU A 32 4.15 6.85 -3.68
N PHE A 33 2.98 7.42 -3.40
CA PHE A 33 2.63 8.76 -3.85
C PHE A 33 3.46 9.83 -3.15
N ALA A 34 3.68 9.68 -1.84
CA ALA A 34 4.44 10.60 -1.01
C ALA A 34 5.97 10.47 -1.15
N ASP A 35 6.48 9.55 -1.99
CA ASP A 35 7.90 9.20 -2.07
C ASP A 35 8.52 8.79 -0.71
N ASN A 36 7.70 8.22 0.18
CA ASN A 36 8.11 7.83 1.52
C ASN A 36 8.56 6.38 1.55
N ARG A 37 9.78 6.12 1.08
CA ARG A 37 10.34 4.76 1.05
C ARG A 37 10.43 4.14 2.45
N ALA A 38 10.73 4.93 3.47
CA ALA A 38 10.86 4.44 4.84
C ALA A 38 9.53 3.85 5.35
N LEU A 39 8.42 4.57 5.18
CA LEU A 39 7.09 4.06 5.51
C LEU A 39 6.73 2.84 4.66
N TRP A 40 7.02 2.89 3.36
CA TRP A 40 6.75 1.78 2.46
C TRP A 40 7.43 0.49 2.92
N VAL A 41 8.72 0.55 3.31
CA VAL A 41 9.46 -0.59 3.85
C VAL A 41 8.89 -1.06 5.20
N GLN A 42 8.43 -0.15 6.07
CA GLN A 42 7.80 -0.51 7.35
C GLN A 42 6.53 -1.34 7.16
N THR A 43 5.81 -1.15 6.05
CA THR A 43 4.59 -1.92 5.76
C THR A 43 4.86 -3.35 5.33
N LEU A 44 6.07 -3.69 4.89
CA LEU A 44 6.39 -5.01 4.35
C LEU A 44 6.55 -6.07 5.45
N ASP A 45 6.27 -7.32 5.09
CA ASP A 45 6.60 -8.47 5.94
C ASP A 45 8.10 -8.53 6.26
N ALA A 46 8.46 -9.22 7.35
CA ALA A 46 9.83 -9.26 7.87
C ALA A 46 10.84 -9.69 6.81
N ARG A 47 10.49 -10.70 5.99
CA ARG A 47 11.34 -11.22 4.92
C ARG A 47 11.60 -10.17 3.84
N SER A 48 10.56 -9.52 3.34
CA SER A 48 10.67 -8.53 2.26
C SER A 48 11.38 -7.28 2.76
N ARG A 49 11.12 -6.86 4.00
CA ARG A 49 11.80 -5.74 4.65
C ARG A 49 13.31 -5.95 4.75
N GLN A 50 13.79 -7.13 5.13
CA GLN A 50 15.22 -7.47 5.14
C GLN A 50 15.89 -7.43 3.75
N MET A 51 15.10 -7.53 2.69
CA MET A 51 15.56 -7.52 1.31
C MET A 51 15.32 -6.17 0.61
N ALA A 52 14.71 -5.19 1.29
CA ALA A 52 14.27 -3.95 0.67
C ALA A 52 15.40 -3.18 -0.02
N ASP A 53 16.59 -3.18 0.57
CA ASP A 53 17.78 -2.46 0.07
C ASP A 53 18.66 -3.31 -0.85
N ARG A 54 18.26 -4.55 -1.14
CA ARG A 54 19.03 -5.44 -2.03
C ARG A 54 18.65 -5.20 -3.48
N ARG A 55 19.62 -4.77 -4.28
CA ARG A 55 19.46 -4.59 -5.72
C ARG A 55 19.09 -5.92 -6.40
N GLY A 56 18.12 -5.89 -7.29
CA GLY A 56 17.55 -7.03 -8.00
C GLY A 56 16.56 -7.85 -7.17
N ALA A 57 16.25 -7.45 -5.92
CA ALA A 57 15.27 -8.14 -5.11
C ALA A 57 13.84 -7.70 -5.47
N MET A 58 12.86 -8.56 -5.18
CA MET A 58 11.45 -8.28 -5.42
C MET A 58 10.96 -6.93 -4.84
N PRO A 59 11.33 -6.53 -3.61
CA PRO A 59 10.94 -5.23 -3.08
C PRO A 59 11.45 -4.02 -3.89
N GLU A 60 12.65 -4.09 -4.47
CA GLU A 60 13.15 -3.01 -5.35
C GLU A 60 12.29 -2.89 -6.60
N HIS A 61 11.92 -4.02 -7.20
CA HIS A 61 11.02 -4.06 -8.35
C HIS A 61 9.63 -3.54 -8.01
N TRP A 62 9.11 -3.87 -6.83
CA TRP A 62 7.83 -3.36 -6.32
C TRP A 62 7.87 -1.85 -6.13
N TRP A 63 8.86 -1.33 -5.41
CA TRP A 63 9.03 0.11 -5.20
C TRP A 63 9.13 0.86 -6.52
N THR A 64 9.97 0.38 -7.44
CA THR A 64 10.18 1.01 -8.76
C THR A 64 8.90 1.00 -9.60
N SER A 65 8.18 -0.13 -9.63
CA SER A 65 6.92 -0.26 -10.36
C SER A 65 5.85 0.65 -9.78
N GLY A 66 5.64 0.60 -8.47
CA GLY A 66 4.69 1.45 -7.76
C GLY A 66 4.99 2.94 -7.92
N ARG A 67 6.26 3.35 -7.78
CA ARG A 67 6.69 4.74 -7.99
C ARG A 67 6.47 5.19 -9.42
N ARG A 68 6.73 4.35 -10.41
CA ARG A 68 6.43 4.68 -11.82
C ARG A 68 4.94 4.98 -12.01
N TYR A 69 4.04 4.19 -11.41
CA TYR A 69 2.60 4.49 -11.47
C TYR A 69 2.24 5.81 -10.80
N ALA A 70 2.80 6.07 -9.62
CA ALA A 70 2.56 7.30 -8.88
C ALA A 70 3.10 8.55 -9.61
N THR A 71 4.32 8.52 -10.14
CA THR A 71 4.98 9.72 -10.70
C THR A 71 4.73 9.93 -12.17
N GLN A 72 4.77 8.86 -12.99
CA GLN A 72 4.63 8.98 -14.43
C GLN A 72 3.16 9.12 -14.86
N PHE A 73 2.25 8.45 -14.14
CA PHE A 73 0.83 8.40 -14.49
C PHE A 73 -0.08 9.12 -13.50
N GLY A 74 0.46 9.62 -12.37
CA GLY A 74 -0.31 10.27 -11.32
C GLY A 74 -1.31 9.34 -10.65
N VAL A 75 -1.08 8.03 -10.69
CA VAL A 75 -2.05 7.04 -10.23
C VAL A 75 -2.10 6.99 -8.70
N THR A 76 -3.31 6.99 -8.16
CA THR A 76 -3.59 6.75 -6.74
C THR A 76 -4.37 5.43 -6.59
N TYR A 77 -4.26 4.80 -5.41
CA TYR A 77 -4.89 3.52 -5.11
C TYR A 77 -5.99 3.75 -4.07
N HIS A 78 -7.16 3.18 -4.31
CA HIS A 78 -8.33 3.35 -3.46
C HIS A 78 -8.89 1.99 -3.09
N PHE A 79 -9.14 1.77 -1.80
CA PHE A 79 -9.73 0.53 -1.32
C PHE A 79 -11.08 0.29 -2.00
N GLU A 80 -11.31 -0.94 -2.43
CA GLU A 80 -12.57 -1.34 -3.05
C GLU A 80 -13.30 -2.38 -2.20
N ARG A 81 -12.65 -3.51 -1.92
CA ARG A 81 -13.28 -4.61 -1.18
C ARG A 81 -12.26 -5.51 -0.49
N GLN A 82 -12.76 -6.27 0.47
CA GLN A 82 -12.08 -7.38 1.09
C GLN A 82 -12.53 -8.70 0.42
N ASP A 83 -11.60 -9.64 0.25
CA ASP A 83 -11.84 -10.93 -0.42
C ASP A 83 -11.71 -12.10 0.56
N ILE A 84 -10.50 -12.32 1.06
CA ILE A 84 -10.21 -13.39 2.04
C ILE A 84 -9.88 -12.72 3.37
N VAL A 85 -10.47 -13.25 4.44
CA VAL A 85 -10.26 -12.82 5.83
C VAL A 85 -10.09 -14.03 6.70
N GLU A 86 -8.88 -14.22 7.19
CA GLU A 86 -8.50 -15.25 8.14
C GLU A 86 -7.79 -14.55 9.31
N ASP A 87 -7.58 -15.28 10.41
CA ASP A 87 -7.01 -14.70 11.63
C ASP A 87 -5.61 -14.09 11.40
N ASP A 88 -4.82 -14.67 10.51
CA ASP A 88 -3.44 -14.29 10.22
C ASP A 88 -3.20 -13.86 8.77
N TYR A 89 -4.25 -13.82 7.94
CA TYR A 89 -4.13 -13.50 6.53
C TYR A 89 -5.32 -12.69 6.01
N CYS A 90 -5.03 -11.71 5.17
CA CYS A 90 -6.03 -10.88 4.55
C CYS A 90 -5.69 -10.59 3.08
N LYS A 91 -6.68 -10.71 2.20
CA LYS A 91 -6.56 -10.29 0.80
C LYS A 91 -7.55 -9.18 0.52
N LEU A 92 -7.02 -8.03 0.12
CA LEU A 92 -7.79 -6.83 -0.20
C LEU A 92 -7.66 -6.49 -1.68
N PHE A 93 -8.65 -5.78 -2.22
CA PHE A 93 -8.62 -5.26 -3.58
C PHE A 93 -8.66 -3.74 -3.59
N PHE A 94 -7.86 -3.15 -4.47
CA PHE A 94 -7.76 -1.71 -4.70
C PHE A 94 -7.99 -1.37 -6.16
N VAL A 95 -8.71 -0.27 -6.42
CA VAL A 95 -8.78 0.35 -7.74
C VAL A 95 -7.66 1.37 -7.90
N ARG A 96 -7.09 1.43 -9.10
CA ARG A 96 -6.19 2.50 -9.51
C ARG A 96 -7.02 3.61 -10.14
N ARG A 97 -6.77 4.86 -9.75
CA ARG A 97 -7.40 6.04 -10.34
C ARG A 97 -6.36 6.96 -10.95
N HIS A 98 -6.66 7.46 -12.14
CA HIS A 98 -5.95 8.58 -12.75
C HIS A 98 -6.23 9.90 -12.02
N PRO A 99 -5.44 10.95 -12.27
CA PRO A 99 -5.70 12.28 -11.69
C PRO A 99 -7.09 12.86 -12.02
N ASP A 100 -7.67 12.48 -13.16
CA ASP A 100 -9.03 12.86 -13.57
C ASP A 100 -10.13 12.04 -12.88
N GLY A 101 -9.76 11.11 -11.99
CA GLY A 101 -10.65 10.23 -11.25
C GLY A 101 -11.08 8.96 -12.00
N SER A 102 -10.73 8.84 -13.29
CA SER A 102 -11.05 7.66 -14.10
C SER A 102 -10.29 6.43 -13.61
N GLN A 103 -10.93 5.26 -13.72
CA GLN A 103 -10.33 4.01 -13.27
C GLN A 103 -9.31 3.49 -14.29
N ARG A 104 -8.15 3.04 -13.80
CA ARG A 104 -7.12 2.39 -14.60
C ARG A 104 -7.15 0.87 -14.43
N GLY A 105 -7.64 0.19 -15.46
CA GLY A 105 -7.64 -1.28 -15.52
C GLY A 105 -8.59 -1.90 -14.49
N ARG A 106 -8.34 -3.17 -14.16
CA ARG A 106 -9.12 -3.92 -13.16
C ARG A 106 -8.59 -3.67 -11.75
N PRO A 107 -9.42 -3.93 -10.73
CA PRO A 107 -8.99 -3.98 -9.33
C PRO A 107 -7.82 -4.93 -9.14
N LEU A 108 -6.88 -4.56 -8.28
CA LEU A 108 -5.66 -5.33 -8.01
C LEU A 108 -5.65 -5.86 -6.58
N PRO A 109 -5.14 -7.08 -6.36
CA PRO A 109 -5.04 -7.64 -5.02
C PRO A 109 -3.80 -7.12 -4.28
N ILE A 110 -3.91 -7.00 -2.97
CA ILE A 110 -2.79 -6.91 -2.03
C ILE A 110 -3.01 -7.95 -0.93
N HIS A 111 -1.94 -8.68 -0.63
CA HIS A 111 -1.93 -9.77 0.32
C HIS A 111 -1.21 -9.33 1.59
N LEU A 112 -1.86 -9.46 2.73
CA LEU A 112 -1.35 -9.11 4.04
C LEU A 112 -1.33 -10.32 4.96
N VAL A 113 -0.40 -10.29 5.90
CA VAL A 113 -0.28 -11.28 6.97
C VAL A 113 -0.08 -10.62 8.32
N LEU A 114 -0.57 -11.26 9.37
CA LEU A 114 -0.33 -10.86 10.75
C LEU A 114 1.03 -11.40 11.21
N GLU A 115 1.93 -10.50 11.58
CA GLU A 115 3.18 -10.82 12.30
C GLU A 115 3.01 -10.44 13.79
N ASP A 116 3.96 -10.81 14.64
CA ASP A 116 3.94 -10.52 16.08
C ASP A 116 3.74 -9.01 16.38
N ASP A 117 4.17 -8.15 15.46
CA ASP A 117 4.11 -6.69 15.57
C ASP A 117 2.98 -6.03 14.74
N GLY A 118 2.04 -6.84 14.23
CA GLY A 118 0.84 -6.39 13.52
C GLY A 118 0.78 -6.78 12.04
N TRP A 119 -0.19 -6.24 11.32
CA TRP A 119 -0.40 -6.56 9.91
C TRP A 119 0.73 -6.04 9.01
N ARG A 120 1.15 -6.84 8.02
CA ARG A 120 2.22 -6.52 7.08
C ARG A 120 1.87 -6.98 5.66
N VAL A 121 2.39 -6.28 4.66
CA VAL A 121 2.24 -6.61 3.24
C VAL A 121 3.21 -7.71 2.88
N ARG A 122 2.65 -8.87 2.49
CA ARG A 122 3.41 -10.01 1.94
C ARG A 122 3.60 -9.87 0.44
N THR A 123 2.53 -9.50 -0.29
CA THR A 123 2.57 -9.38 -1.76
C THR A 123 1.70 -8.22 -2.24
N PRO A 124 2.30 -7.13 -2.77
CA PRO A 124 1.56 -6.04 -3.41
C PRO A 124 1.42 -6.25 -4.93
N SER A 125 0.48 -5.51 -5.54
CA SER A 125 0.31 -5.42 -7.00
C SER A 125 0.24 -3.94 -7.43
N TYR A 126 0.79 -3.60 -8.60
CA TYR A 126 0.82 -2.21 -9.13
C TYR A 126 0.28 -2.10 -10.56
#